data_AF-A0A5N7ZBJ4-F1
#
_entry.id   AF-A0A5N7ZBJ4-F1
#
_cell.length_a   1.000
_cell.length_b   1.000
_cell.length_c   1.000
_cell.angle_alpha   90.00
_cell.angle_beta   90.00
_cell.angle_gamma   90.00
#
_symmetry.space_group_name_H-M   'P 1'
#
loop_
_entity.id
_entity.type
_entity.pdbx_description
1 polymer ?
#
loop_
_entity_poly.entity_id
_entity_poly.type
_entity_poly.pdbx_seq_one_letter_code
_entity_poly.pdbx_strand_id
1 'polypeptide(L)'
;AKTLFLIDEFGTGSDPELGGALAETFLEEFYHREAFGIITTHYTNLKILANELPFATNANMLFDEKSLEPMYKLHLGQAGSSFTFEVAQKNGIPYGLINRAKKKVEGDKVRFDKTIANLQKERSRLEKTSQNLKEEETRAREESRKMEGINTKIQQKLESYQELYDSNQRLIYMGQKMDDISEKYFNNKNKKELIGEFLKMVEIENSKRKKITVKEKKAKEAVQKEIIEEVKEKVEVIRKEKKEKKIKAIQEESNKPKIPLKVGDRVRMIDGKAVGSIDTIEKNKATVNYGIFTSKVALDNLELVERKK
;
A
#
# COMPACT_ATOMS: atom_id res chain seq x y z
N ALA A 1 50.61 -2.87 34.00
CA ALA A 1 49.39 -2.92 33.19
C ALA A 1 48.34 -3.90 33.80
N LYS A 2 47.83 -3.63 35.01
CA LYS A 2 46.74 -4.41 35.66
C LYS A 2 45.79 -3.52 36.49
N THR A 3 45.78 -2.21 36.24
CA THR A 3 45.03 -1.25 37.06
C THR A 3 43.90 -0.68 36.22
N LEU A 4 42.67 -0.85 36.68
CA LEU A 4 41.47 -0.20 36.18
C LEU A 4 41.11 0.93 37.14
N PHE A 5 41.02 2.16 36.67
CA PHE A 5 40.53 3.28 37.47
C PHE A 5 39.07 3.57 37.16
N LEU A 6 38.29 3.85 38.20
CA LEU A 6 36.90 4.28 38.09
C LEU A 6 36.82 5.60 38.83
N ILE A 7 36.57 6.68 38.10
CA ILE A 7 36.51 8.03 38.67
C ILE A 7 35.11 8.57 38.44
N ASP A 8 34.44 8.86 39.55
CA ASP A 8 33.13 9.49 39.53
C ASP A 8 33.26 11.01 39.62
N GLU A 9 32.51 11.72 38.79
CA GLU A 9 32.48 13.18 38.66
C GLU A 9 33.88 13.83 38.66
N PHE A 10 34.69 13.45 37.67
CA PHE A 10 36.09 13.87 37.61
C PHE A 10 36.27 15.37 37.46
N GLY A 11 37.13 15.93 38.30
CA GLY A 11 37.43 17.36 38.34
C GLY A 11 36.44 18.20 39.16
N THR A 12 35.51 17.58 39.89
CA THR A 12 34.58 18.33 40.75
C THR A 12 35.32 19.08 41.85
N GLY A 13 35.16 20.40 41.86
CA GLY A 13 35.84 21.31 42.77
C GLY A 13 35.09 22.65 42.85
N SER A 14 35.57 23.54 43.72
CA SER A 14 34.92 24.83 43.98
C SER A 14 34.87 25.77 42.77
N ASP A 15 35.87 25.67 41.90
CA ASP A 15 35.96 26.44 40.66
C ASP A 15 35.86 25.51 39.44
N PRO A 16 34.73 25.57 38.69
CA PRO A 16 34.53 24.73 37.52
C PRO A 16 35.53 24.95 36.38
N GLU A 17 36.10 26.14 36.22
CA GLU A 17 37.05 26.42 35.14
C GLU A 17 38.42 25.83 35.45
N LEU A 18 38.90 26.03 36.68
CA LEU A 18 40.17 25.46 37.14
C LEU A 18 40.08 23.93 37.27
N GLY A 19 38.96 23.42 37.79
CA GLY A 19 38.70 21.98 37.91
C GLY A 19 38.63 21.27 36.57
N GLY A 20 37.99 21.89 35.58
CA GLY A 20 37.93 21.38 34.20
C GLY A 20 39.31 21.29 33.54
N ALA A 21 40.13 22.34 33.67
CA ALA A 21 41.49 22.37 33.09
C ALA A 21 42.41 21.32 33.73
N LEU A 22 42.35 21.17 35.06
CA LEU A 22 43.15 20.17 35.77
C LEU A 22 42.74 18.74 35.41
N ALA A 23 41.43 18.50 35.29
CA ALA A 23 40.90 17.20 34.88
C ALA A 23 41.31 16.83 33.46
N GLU A 24 41.37 17.80 32.56
CA GLU A 24 41.87 17.63 31.20
C GLU A 24 43.34 17.18 31.18
N THR A 25 44.21 17.91 31.90
CA THR A 25 45.64 17.55 32.00
C THR A 25 45.85 16.15 32.61
N PHE A 26 45.07 15.77 33.62
CA PHE A 26 45.17 14.43 34.18
C PHE A 26 44.65 13.35 33.23
N LEU A 27 43.61 13.62 32.45
CA LEU A 27 43.12 12.69 31.44
C LEU A 27 44.17 12.44 30.36
N GLU A 28 44.87 13.49 29.90
CA GLU A 28 45.99 13.37 28.97
C GLU A 28 47.12 12.52 29.56
N GLU A 29 47.50 12.75 30.82
CA GLU A 29 48.53 11.97 31.49
C GLU A 29 48.14 10.49 31.65
N PHE A 30 46.87 10.20 32.00
CA PHE A 30 46.37 8.82 32.06
C PHE A 30 46.37 8.15 30.69
N TYR A 31 46.01 8.91 29.65
CA TYR A 31 46.03 8.44 28.27
C TYR A 31 47.45 8.12 27.79
N HIS A 32 48.42 9.01 28.05
CA HIS A 32 49.83 8.81 27.71
C HIS A 32 50.46 7.62 28.46
N ARG A 33 49.97 7.31 29.67
CA ARG A 33 50.39 6.14 30.44
C ARG A 33 49.69 4.83 30.03
N GLU A 34 48.86 4.86 28.99
CA GLU A 34 48.08 3.71 28.50
C GLU A 34 47.24 3.07 29.63
N ALA A 35 46.71 3.90 30.53
CA ALA A 35 45.94 3.42 31.67
C ALA A 35 44.48 3.12 31.25
N PHE A 36 43.90 2.05 31.80
CA PHE A 36 42.51 1.68 31.55
C PHE A 36 41.59 2.29 32.62
N GLY A 37 40.50 2.94 32.22
CA GLY A 37 39.53 3.42 33.19
C GLY A 37 38.22 3.93 32.61
N ILE A 38 37.27 4.14 33.52
CA ILE A 38 35.97 4.73 33.25
C ILE A 38 35.87 6.01 34.07
N ILE A 39 35.52 7.10 33.39
CA ILE A 39 35.39 8.42 34.00
C ILE A 39 33.99 8.95 33.71
N THR A 40 33.29 9.41 34.73
CA THR A 40 32.08 10.22 34.57
C THR A 40 32.44 11.70 34.75
N THR A 41 31.87 12.58 33.93
CA THR A 41 32.12 14.02 34.01
C THR A 41 30.96 14.84 33.45
N HIS A 42 30.82 16.05 33.96
CA HIS A 42 29.91 17.07 33.43
C HIS A 42 30.62 18.10 32.54
N TYR A 43 31.95 18.02 32.44
CA TYR A 43 32.74 19.03 31.75
C TYR A 43 32.79 18.84 30.24
N THR A 44 32.52 19.92 29.50
CA THR A 44 32.48 19.90 28.03
C THR A 44 33.85 19.74 27.39
N ASN A 45 34.91 20.31 27.98
CA ASN A 45 36.29 20.15 27.46
C ASN A 45 36.72 18.67 27.45
N LEU A 46 36.39 17.90 28.50
CA LEU A 46 36.68 16.45 28.52
C LEU A 46 35.90 15.68 27.45
N LYS A 47 34.63 16.04 27.19
CA LYS A 47 33.83 15.46 26.08
C LYS A 47 34.50 15.71 24.72
N ILE A 48 35.09 16.89 24.54
CA ILE A 48 35.80 17.27 23.30
C ILE A 48 37.10 16.47 23.19
N LEU A 49 37.93 16.48 24.22
CA LEU A 49 39.20 15.77 24.26
C LEU A 49 39.02 14.26 23.97
N ALA A 50 38.00 13.63 24.55
CA ALA A 50 37.70 12.22 24.31
C ALA A 50 37.31 11.89 22.86
N ASN A 51 36.89 12.87 22.04
CA ASN A 51 36.67 12.67 20.60
C ASN A 51 37.95 12.84 19.77
N GLU A 52 38.94 13.58 20.27
CA GLU A 52 40.21 13.82 19.58
C GLU A 52 41.21 12.68 19.80
N LEU A 53 41.08 11.98 20.94
CA LEU A 53 41.93 10.87 21.33
C LEU A 53 41.45 9.53 20.71
N PRO A 54 42.27 8.87 19.85
CA PRO A 54 41.86 7.64 19.14
C PRO A 54 41.47 6.45 20.02
N PHE A 55 42.06 6.33 21.21
CA PHE A 55 41.80 5.22 22.14
C PHE A 55 40.90 5.63 23.31
N ALA A 56 40.37 6.85 23.30
CA ALA A 56 39.30 7.27 24.20
C ALA A 56 37.96 7.12 23.46
N THR A 57 36.89 6.88 24.20
CA THR A 57 35.55 6.79 23.61
C THR A 57 34.56 7.42 24.55
N ASN A 58 33.86 8.44 24.06
CA ASN A 58 32.74 9.02 24.78
C ASN A 58 31.62 8.00 24.95
N ALA A 59 30.92 8.07 26.08
CA ALA A 59 29.72 7.29 26.30
C ALA A 59 28.67 8.14 27.02
N ASN A 60 27.40 7.83 26.81
CA ASN A 60 26.30 8.51 27.48
C ASN A 60 25.18 7.56 27.88
N MET A 61 24.50 7.90 28.96
CA MET A 61 23.25 7.24 29.34
C MET A 61 22.10 7.85 28.54
N LEU A 62 21.21 7.00 28.01
CA LEU A 62 20.04 7.43 27.26
C LEU A 62 18.90 7.89 28.18
N PHE A 63 18.20 8.92 27.74
CA PHE A 63 17.00 9.47 28.38
C PHE A 63 15.83 9.50 27.39
N ASP A 64 14.61 9.38 27.89
CA ASP A 64 13.42 9.59 27.07
C ASP A 64 13.26 11.10 26.77
N GLU A 65 13.16 11.48 25.51
CA GLU A 65 13.01 12.88 25.09
C GLU A 65 11.74 13.57 25.62
N LYS A 66 10.66 12.80 25.85
CA LYS A 66 9.36 13.32 26.29
C LYS A 66 9.24 13.34 27.80
N SER A 67 9.56 12.22 28.45
CA SER A 67 9.43 12.14 29.91
C SER A 67 10.68 12.64 30.62
N LEU A 68 11.83 12.80 29.95
CA LEU A 68 13.15 13.05 30.57
C LEU A 68 13.51 12.01 31.64
N GLU A 69 12.96 10.80 31.55
CA GLU A 69 13.27 9.71 32.46
C GLU A 69 14.50 8.93 31.96
N PRO A 70 15.36 8.46 32.88
CA PRO A 70 16.52 7.66 32.51
C PRO A 70 16.07 6.32 31.93
N MET A 71 16.58 5.94 30.76
CA MET A 71 16.34 4.63 30.16
C MET A 71 17.32 3.57 30.68
N TYR A 72 18.32 3.97 31.48
CA TYR A 72 19.41 3.13 32.00
C TYR A 72 20.14 2.31 30.92
N LYS A 73 20.25 2.88 29.71
CA LYS A 73 20.97 2.28 28.57
C LYS A 73 22.22 3.10 28.29
N LEU A 74 23.38 2.45 28.33
CA LEU A 74 24.65 3.05 27.93
C LEU A 74 24.79 3.00 26.40
N HIS A 75 25.12 4.12 25.79
CA HIS A 75 25.45 4.21 24.37
C HIS A 75 26.90 4.68 24.24
N LEU A 76 27.68 3.97 23.42
CA LEU A 76 29.11 4.21 23.21
C LEU A 76 29.33 5.05 21.95
N GLY A 77 30.42 5.81 21.93
CA GLY A 77 30.87 6.60 20.78
C GLY A 77 30.38 8.05 20.75
N GLN A 78 29.57 8.50 21.72
CA GLN A 78 29.04 9.86 21.73
C GLN A 78 28.92 10.43 23.13
N ALA A 79 29.16 11.74 23.23
CA ALA A 79 28.93 12.48 24.45
C ALA A 79 27.43 12.74 24.64
N GLY A 80 26.98 12.80 25.89
CA GLY A 80 25.61 13.19 26.24
C GLY A 80 25.44 14.71 26.23
N SER A 81 24.28 15.20 25.77
CA SER A 81 23.90 16.59 25.98
C SER A 81 23.48 16.83 27.42
N SER A 82 23.83 18.00 27.96
CA SER A 82 23.41 18.42 29.30
C SER A 82 21.94 18.88 29.26
N PHE A 83 21.04 18.21 29.99
CA PHE A 83 19.59 18.53 30.04
C PHE A 83 19.22 19.47 31.19
N THR A 84 20.17 20.25 31.71
CA THR A 84 20.00 21.04 32.94
C THR A 84 18.81 21.99 32.88
N PHE A 85 18.58 22.65 31.74
CA PHE A 85 17.50 23.62 31.59
C PHE A 85 16.14 22.95 31.33
N GLU A 86 16.14 21.83 30.61
CA GLU A 86 14.96 21.04 30.28
C GLU A 86 14.41 20.36 31.55
N VAL A 87 15.31 19.85 32.40
CA VAL A 87 14.97 19.33 33.73
C VAL A 87 14.47 20.45 34.66
N ALA A 88 15.12 21.62 34.67
CA ALA A 88 14.64 22.78 35.42
C ALA A 88 13.21 23.20 35.00
N GLN A 89 12.90 23.16 33.71
CA GLN A 89 11.56 23.45 33.19
C GLN A 89 10.54 22.40 33.65
N LYS A 90 10.89 21.11 33.59
CA LYS A 90 10.05 20.00 34.08
C LYS A 90 9.78 20.12 35.58
N ASN A 91 10.75 20.59 36.35
CA ASN A 91 10.63 20.84 37.80
C ASN A 91 9.86 22.14 38.14
N GLY A 92 9.27 22.82 37.16
CA GLY A 92 8.38 23.95 37.37
C GLY A 92 9.06 25.33 37.43
N ILE A 93 10.34 25.44 37.07
CA ILE A 93 10.99 26.76 37.01
C ILE A 93 10.41 27.57 35.83
N PRO A 94 9.95 28.82 36.06
CA PRO A 94 9.38 29.66 35.02
C PRO A 94 10.31 29.84 33.81
N TYR A 95 9.74 29.73 32.62
CA TYR A 95 10.48 29.87 31.36
C TYR A 95 11.27 31.18 31.23
N GLY A 96 10.73 32.27 31.79
CA GLY A 96 11.41 33.57 31.84
C GLY A 96 12.73 33.55 32.65
N LEU A 97 12.80 32.78 33.73
CA LEU A 97 14.03 32.60 34.51
C LEU A 97 15.05 31.74 33.76
N ILE A 98 14.59 30.65 33.16
CA ILE A 98 15.43 29.75 32.37
C ILE A 98 16.07 30.50 31.20
N ASN A 99 15.32 31.32 30.47
CA ASN A 99 15.87 32.11 29.37
C ASN A 99 16.90 33.15 29.81
N ARG A 100 16.70 33.78 30.97
CA ARG A 100 17.71 34.69 31.54
C ARG A 100 18.97 33.93 31.93
N ALA A 101 18.84 32.73 32.49
CA ALA A 101 19.98 31.88 32.82
C ALA A 101 20.72 31.37 31.57
N LYS A 102 20.01 30.93 30.52
CA LYS A 102 20.60 30.53 29.23
C LYS A 102 21.46 31.64 28.60
N LYS A 103 21.07 32.91 28.75
CA LYS A 103 21.84 34.06 28.26
C LYS A 103 23.10 34.37 29.07
N LYS A 104 23.22 33.86 30.29
CA LYS A 104 24.40 34.07 31.17
C LYS A 104 25.48 33.01 30.99
N VAL A 105 25.14 31.85 30.42
CA VAL A 105 26.11 30.79 30.13
C VAL A 105 26.85 31.12 28.83
N GLU A 106 28.14 30.84 28.80
CA GLU A 106 29.00 31.03 27.62
C GLU A 106 28.36 30.45 26.35
N GLY A 107 28.33 31.25 25.29
CA GLY A 107 27.68 30.89 24.03
C GLY A 107 28.21 29.59 23.42
N ASP A 108 29.51 29.31 23.56
CA ASP A 108 30.14 28.16 22.92
C ASP A 108 29.80 26.84 23.63
N LYS A 109 29.75 26.80 24.97
CA LYS A 109 29.27 25.64 25.73
C LYS A 109 27.82 25.30 25.38
N VAL A 110 26.94 26.29 25.33
CA VAL A 110 25.53 26.12 24.97
C VAL A 110 25.36 25.65 23.52
N ARG A 111 26.16 26.18 22.59
CA ARG A 111 26.13 25.75 21.18
C ARG A 111 26.58 24.32 21.01
N PHE A 112 27.64 23.89 21.71
CA PHE A 112 28.14 22.53 21.62
C PHE A 112 27.13 21.50 22.14
N ASP A 113 26.58 21.72 23.35
CA ASP A 113 25.55 20.83 23.90
C ASP A 113 24.28 20.78 23.02
N LYS A 114 23.91 21.90 22.39
CA LYS A 114 22.80 21.95 21.43
C LYS A 114 23.11 21.13 20.17
N THR A 115 24.33 21.17 19.67
CA THR A 115 24.76 20.35 18.51
C THR A 115 24.70 18.86 18.86
N ILE A 116 25.18 18.47 20.03
CA ILE A 116 25.07 17.08 20.51
C ILE A 116 23.60 16.65 20.59
N ALA A 117 22.74 17.46 21.21
CA ALA A 117 21.32 17.14 21.33
C ALA A 117 20.64 16.98 19.95
N ASN A 118 20.99 17.84 18.98
CA ASN A 118 20.48 17.74 17.62
C ASN A 118 20.97 16.46 16.91
N LEU A 119 22.24 16.11 17.05
CA LEU A 119 22.80 14.88 16.48
C LEU A 119 22.14 13.63 17.06
N GLN A 120 21.91 13.59 18.37
CA GLN A 120 21.20 12.49 19.04
C GLN A 120 19.77 12.35 18.51
N LYS A 121 19.05 13.48 18.36
CA LYS A 121 17.70 13.51 17.81
C LYS A 121 17.63 13.06 16.35
N GLU A 122 18.59 13.51 15.54
CA GLU A 122 18.67 13.11 14.13
C GLU A 122 18.96 11.62 13.99
N ARG A 123 19.86 11.06 14.80
CA ARG A 123 20.10 9.62 14.83
C ARG A 123 18.90 8.81 15.26
N SER A 124 18.22 9.19 16.34
CA SER A 124 16.98 8.52 16.78
C SER A 124 15.92 8.50 15.68
N ARG A 125 15.82 9.59 14.89
CA ARG A 125 14.96 9.63 13.70
C ARG A 125 15.45 8.71 12.59
N LEU A 126 16.75 8.72 12.28
CA LEU A 126 17.33 7.87 11.24
C LEU A 126 17.18 6.38 11.58
N GLU A 127 17.38 5.98 12.83
CA GLU A 127 17.18 4.61 13.29
C GLU A 127 15.73 4.16 13.11
N LYS A 128 14.76 5.00 13.53
CA LYS A 128 13.33 4.71 13.33
C LYS A 128 12.96 4.62 11.85
N THR A 129 13.45 5.55 11.04
CA THR A 129 13.19 5.55 9.59
C THR A 129 13.82 4.34 8.92
N SER A 130 15.05 3.96 9.30
CA SER A 130 15.73 2.77 8.77
C SER A 130 14.98 1.49 9.13
N GLN A 131 14.49 1.37 10.36
CA GLN A 131 13.68 0.23 10.79
C GLN A 131 12.37 0.15 9.99
N ASN A 132 11.66 1.27 9.84
CA ASN A 132 10.42 1.33 9.06
C ASN A 132 10.66 0.97 7.58
N LEU A 133 11.72 1.52 6.96
CA LEU A 133 12.09 1.22 5.58
C LEU A 133 12.37 -0.27 5.38
N LYS A 134 13.07 -0.90 6.33
CA LYS A 134 13.36 -2.34 6.28
C LYS A 134 12.08 -3.18 6.35
N GLU A 135 11.13 -2.78 7.20
CA GLU A 135 9.82 -3.43 7.28
C GLU A 135 9.02 -3.26 5.99
N GLU A 136 8.98 -2.05 5.42
CA GLU A 136 8.31 -1.80 4.14
C GLU A 136 8.95 -2.57 2.99
N GLU A 137 10.29 -2.64 2.92
CA GLU A 137 11.02 -3.41 1.91
C GLU A 137 10.65 -4.91 1.99
N THR A 138 10.59 -5.47 3.20
CA THR A 138 10.20 -6.87 3.38
C THR A 138 8.76 -7.12 2.93
N ARG A 139 7.82 -6.23 3.26
CA ARG A 139 6.42 -6.32 2.81
C ARG A 139 6.29 -6.21 1.30
N ALA A 140 6.96 -5.23 0.69
CA ALA A 140 6.95 -5.03 -0.76
C ALA A 140 7.52 -6.26 -1.49
N ARG A 141 8.58 -6.88 -0.95
CA ARG A 141 9.16 -8.10 -1.52
C ARG A 141 8.23 -9.30 -1.41
N GLU A 142 7.50 -9.44 -0.30
CA GLU A 142 6.48 -10.48 -0.16
C GLU A 142 5.30 -10.29 -1.11
N GLU A 143 4.82 -9.05 -1.25
CA GLU A 143 3.75 -8.71 -2.20
C GLU A 143 4.18 -8.96 -3.64
N SER A 144 5.39 -8.57 -4.02
CA SER A 144 5.96 -8.85 -5.34
C SER A 144 6.00 -10.35 -5.64
N ARG A 145 6.46 -11.18 -4.70
CA ARG A 145 6.43 -12.65 -4.83
C ARG A 145 5.01 -13.21 -4.99
N LYS A 146 4.05 -12.69 -4.22
CA LYS A 146 2.64 -13.08 -4.38
C LYS A 146 2.12 -12.70 -5.77
N MET A 147 2.47 -11.51 -6.26
CA MET A 147 2.05 -11.02 -7.56
C MET A 147 2.66 -11.85 -8.71
N GLU A 148 3.93 -12.22 -8.63
CA GLU A 148 4.57 -13.16 -9.55
C GLU A 148 3.88 -14.53 -9.53
N GLY A 149 3.55 -15.05 -8.35
CA GLY A 149 2.81 -16.30 -8.19
C GLY A 149 1.38 -16.24 -8.77
N ILE A 150 0.73 -15.09 -8.73
CA ILE A 150 -0.58 -14.87 -9.37
C ILE A 150 -0.43 -14.74 -10.89
N ASN A 151 0.54 -13.97 -11.37
CA ASN A 151 0.79 -13.79 -12.79
C ASN A 151 1.12 -15.10 -13.50
N THR A 152 1.95 -15.94 -12.90
CA THR A 152 2.27 -17.29 -13.43
C THR A 152 1.02 -18.17 -13.51
N LYS A 153 0.16 -18.17 -12.46
CA LYS A 153 -1.13 -18.87 -12.49
C LYS A 153 -2.07 -18.32 -13.57
N ILE A 154 -2.11 -17.00 -13.76
CA ILE A 154 -2.94 -16.36 -14.80
C ILE A 154 -2.43 -16.76 -16.18
N GLN A 155 -1.11 -16.74 -16.42
CA GLN A 155 -0.52 -17.17 -17.69
C GLN A 155 -0.84 -18.64 -17.99
N GLN A 156 -0.65 -19.54 -17.01
CA GLN A 156 -1.01 -20.96 -17.16
C GLN A 156 -2.50 -21.14 -17.47
N LYS A 157 -3.39 -20.39 -16.80
CA LYS A 157 -4.82 -20.41 -17.09
C LYS A 157 -5.14 -19.90 -18.49
N LEU A 158 -4.50 -18.81 -18.94
CA LEU A 158 -4.69 -18.29 -20.30
C LEU A 158 -4.25 -19.28 -21.36
N GLU A 159 -3.08 -19.90 -21.20
CA GLU A 159 -2.57 -20.91 -22.12
C GLU A 159 -3.51 -22.11 -22.21
N SER A 160 -3.96 -22.63 -21.06
CA SER A 160 -4.93 -23.74 -21.04
C SER A 160 -6.30 -23.38 -21.64
N TYR A 161 -6.78 -22.13 -21.49
CA TYR A 161 -7.98 -21.67 -22.18
C TYR A 161 -7.78 -21.53 -23.69
N GLN A 162 -6.61 -21.08 -24.13
CA GLN A 162 -6.28 -20.99 -25.55
C GLN A 162 -6.22 -22.38 -26.19
N GLU A 163 -5.59 -23.35 -25.55
CA GLU A 163 -5.59 -24.75 -26.01
C GLU A 163 -7.00 -25.32 -26.14
N LEU A 164 -7.87 -25.04 -25.15
CA LEU A 164 -9.27 -25.46 -25.20
C LEU A 164 -10.02 -24.79 -26.35
N TYR A 165 -9.81 -23.49 -26.55
CA TYR A 165 -10.43 -22.74 -27.64
C TYR A 165 -10.01 -23.29 -29.00
N ASP A 166 -8.71 -23.50 -29.22
CA ASP A 166 -8.17 -24.06 -30.46
C ASP A 166 -8.68 -25.49 -30.69
N SER A 167 -8.77 -26.30 -29.64
CA SER A 167 -9.37 -27.64 -29.71
C SER A 167 -10.85 -27.57 -30.14
N ASN A 168 -11.63 -26.65 -29.57
CA ASN A 168 -13.04 -26.48 -29.93
C ASN A 168 -13.20 -25.97 -31.38
N GLN A 169 -12.37 -25.03 -31.82
CA GLN A 169 -12.38 -24.56 -33.22
C GLN A 169 -12.09 -25.70 -34.20
N ARG A 170 -11.12 -26.58 -33.88
CA ARG A 170 -10.85 -27.79 -34.68
C ARG A 170 -12.06 -28.71 -34.74
N LEU A 171 -12.73 -28.94 -33.61
CA LEU A 171 -13.94 -29.77 -33.58
C LEU A 171 -15.08 -29.18 -34.41
N ILE A 172 -15.29 -27.86 -34.36
CA ILE A 172 -16.30 -27.18 -35.18
C ILE A 172 -15.97 -27.33 -36.66
N TYR A 173 -14.72 -27.09 -37.06
CA TYR A 173 -14.27 -27.28 -38.43
C TYR A 173 -14.45 -28.73 -38.91
N MET A 174 -14.15 -29.71 -38.05
CA MET A 174 -14.40 -31.12 -38.35
C MET A 174 -15.90 -31.41 -38.48
N GLY A 175 -16.74 -30.83 -37.62
CA GLY A 175 -18.20 -30.94 -37.71
C GLY A 175 -18.72 -30.42 -39.04
N GLN A 176 -18.29 -29.23 -39.46
CA GLN A 176 -18.64 -28.64 -40.76
C GLN A 176 -18.19 -29.51 -41.92
N LYS A 177 -16.95 -30.03 -41.89
CA LYS A 177 -16.45 -30.95 -42.93
C LYS A 177 -17.23 -32.26 -43.00
N MET A 178 -17.65 -32.79 -41.86
CA MET A 178 -18.52 -33.97 -41.83
C MET A 178 -19.90 -33.67 -42.39
N ASP A 179 -20.44 -32.48 -42.10
CA ASP A 179 -21.73 -32.04 -42.65
C ASP A 179 -21.66 -31.88 -44.17
N ASP A 180 -20.59 -31.24 -44.69
CA ASP A 180 -20.32 -31.14 -46.14
C ASP A 180 -20.28 -32.53 -46.82
N ILE A 181 -19.55 -33.48 -46.21
CA ILE A 181 -19.42 -34.86 -46.73
C ILE A 181 -20.78 -35.57 -46.70
N SER A 182 -21.55 -35.38 -45.62
CA SER A 182 -22.89 -35.93 -45.45
C SER A 182 -23.86 -35.38 -46.49
N GLU A 183 -23.86 -34.06 -46.71
CA GLU A 183 -24.72 -33.37 -47.68
C GLU A 183 -24.39 -33.81 -49.12
N LYS A 184 -23.10 -33.89 -49.49
CA LYS A 184 -22.69 -34.42 -50.79
C LYS A 184 -23.14 -35.85 -51.01
N TYR A 185 -23.03 -36.72 -50.00
CA TYR A 185 -23.51 -38.09 -50.10
C TYR A 185 -25.04 -38.17 -50.18
N PHE A 186 -25.75 -37.32 -49.45
CA PHE A 186 -27.21 -37.24 -49.54
C PHE A 186 -27.66 -36.89 -50.96
N ASN A 187 -26.99 -35.94 -51.61
CA ASN A 187 -27.29 -35.48 -52.97
C ASN A 187 -26.86 -36.48 -54.05
N ASN A 188 -25.64 -37.05 -53.98
CA ASN A 188 -25.06 -37.87 -55.05
C ASN A 188 -25.19 -39.39 -54.84
N LYS A 189 -25.48 -39.85 -53.61
CA LYS A 189 -25.51 -41.26 -53.17
C LYS A 189 -24.28 -42.11 -53.54
N ASN A 190 -23.17 -41.47 -53.88
CA ASN A 190 -21.96 -42.12 -54.35
C ASN A 190 -21.10 -42.59 -53.18
N LYS A 191 -21.12 -43.90 -52.90
CA LYS A 191 -20.35 -44.50 -51.80
C LYS A 191 -18.83 -44.38 -51.97
N LYS A 192 -18.30 -44.42 -53.21
CA LYS A 192 -16.84 -44.32 -53.43
C LYS A 192 -16.31 -42.95 -53.07
N GLU A 193 -17.06 -41.91 -53.41
CA GLU A 193 -16.71 -40.51 -53.14
C GLU A 193 -16.78 -40.17 -51.66
N LEU A 194 -17.82 -40.67 -50.96
CA LEU A 194 -17.93 -40.59 -49.49
C LEU A 194 -16.68 -41.16 -48.80
N ILE A 195 -16.28 -42.38 -49.17
CA ILE A 195 -15.12 -43.05 -48.58
C ILE A 195 -13.83 -42.28 -48.92
N GLY A 196 -13.69 -41.80 -50.15
CA GLY A 196 -12.53 -41.03 -50.58
C GLY A 196 -12.35 -39.70 -49.84
N GLU A 197 -13.43 -38.92 -49.69
CA GLU A 197 -13.38 -37.65 -48.94
C GLU A 197 -13.18 -37.87 -47.44
N PHE A 198 -13.81 -38.89 -46.86
CA PHE A 198 -13.61 -39.25 -45.47
C PHE A 198 -12.16 -39.67 -45.18
N LEU A 199 -11.56 -40.52 -46.02
CA LEU A 199 -10.17 -40.94 -45.87
C LEU A 199 -9.21 -39.74 -45.97
N LYS A 200 -9.41 -38.84 -46.93
CA LYS A 200 -8.63 -37.59 -47.04
C LYS A 200 -8.74 -36.74 -45.78
N MET A 201 -9.94 -36.60 -45.21
CA MET A 201 -10.14 -35.86 -43.96
C MET A 201 -9.35 -36.49 -42.80
N VAL A 202 -9.39 -37.82 -42.68
CA VAL A 202 -8.67 -38.56 -41.64
C VAL A 202 -7.15 -38.47 -41.82
N GLU A 203 -6.64 -38.52 -43.05
CA GLU A 203 -5.21 -38.38 -43.35
C GLU A 203 -4.70 -36.98 -43.00
N ILE A 204 -5.44 -35.93 -43.36
CA ILE A 204 -5.11 -34.54 -43.01
C ILE A 204 -5.10 -34.37 -41.50
N GLU A 205 -6.07 -34.95 -40.78
CA GLU A 205 -6.13 -34.86 -39.33
C GLU A 205 -5.00 -35.66 -38.65
N ASN A 206 -4.68 -36.85 -39.15
CA ASN A 206 -3.59 -37.67 -38.63
C ASN A 206 -2.21 -37.04 -38.87
N SER A 207 -2.00 -36.35 -39.99
CA SER A 207 -0.75 -35.61 -40.25
C SER A 207 -0.49 -34.47 -39.26
N LYS A 208 -1.55 -33.92 -38.65
CA LYS A 208 -1.46 -32.88 -37.62
C LYS A 208 -1.31 -33.44 -36.20
N ARG A 209 -1.46 -34.75 -36.01
CA ARG A 209 -1.37 -35.41 -34.70
C ARG A 209 0.07 -35.83 -34.40
N LYS A 210 0.57 -35.43 -33.22
CA LYS A 210 1.80 -36.01 -32.67
C LYS A 210 1.46 -37.26 -31.88
N LYS A 211 2.26 -38.32 -32.02
CA LYS A 211 2.14 -39.53 -31.19
C LYS A 211 2.53 -39.15 -29.76
N ILE A 212 1.58 -39.32 -28.84
CA ILE A 212 1.74 -39.01 -27.42
C ILE A 212 1.70 -40.34 -26.65
N THR A 213 2.43 -40.46 -25.54
CA THR A 213 2.36 -41.67 -24.72
C THR A 213 0.99 -41.82 -24.06
N VAL A 214 0.60 -43.06 -23.72
CA VAL A 214 -0.69 -43.35 -23.05
C VAL A 214 -0.82 -42.60 -21.72
N LYS A 215 0.32 -42.39 -21.02
CA LYS A 215 0.38 -41.66 -19.75
C LYS A 215 0.09 -40.16 -19.93
N GLU A 216 0.71 -39.54 -20.93
CA GLU A 216 0.46 -38.13 -21.28
C GLU A 216 -0.95 -37.89 -21.81
N LYS A 217 -1.52 -38.85 -22.56
CA LYS A 217 -2.90 -38.78 -23.03
C LYS A 217 -3.89 -38.77 -21.87
N LYS A 218 -3.74 -39.66 -20.89
CA LYS A 218 -4.58 -39.69 -19.68
C LYS A 218 -4.44 -38.42 -18.83
N ALA A 219 -3.23 -37.86 -18.74
CA ALA A 219 -3.00 -36.61 -18.02
C ALA A 219 -3.70 -35.42 -18.70
N LYS A 220 -3.60 -35.31 -20.04
CA LYS A 220 -4.31 -34.27 -20.80
C LYS A 220 -5.83 -34.40 -20.69
N GLU A 221 -6.38 -35.61 -20.80
CA GLU A 221 -7.83 -35.84 -20.67
C GLU A 221 -8.37 -35.48 -19.27
N ALA A 222 -7.60 -35.72 -18.21
CA ALA A 222 -7.98 -35.33 -16.85
C ALA A 222 -8.02 -33.80 -16.69
N VAL A 223 -6.95 -33.11 -17.12
CA VAL A 223 -6.87 -31.63 -17.10
C VAL A 223 -7.98 -31.01 -17.95
N GLN A 224 -8.26 -31.58 -19.12
CA GLN A 224 -9.30 -31.06 -20.02
C GLN A 224 -10.70 -31.21 -19.42
N LYS A 225 -10.98 -32.29 -18.67
CA LYS A 225 -12.26 -32.47 -17.96
C LYS A 225 -12.43 -31.46 -16.83
N GLU A 226 -11.41 -31.27 -16.00
CA GLU A 226 -11.44 -30.27 -14.91
C GLU A 226 -11.67 -28.85 -15.45
N ILE A 227 -10.98 -28.48 -16.53
CA ILE A 227 -11.17 -27.16 -17.16
C ILE A 227 -12.59 -27.01 -17.70
N ILE A 228 -13.16 -28.05 -18.34
CA ILE A 228 -14.52 -28.00 -18.86
C ILE A 228 -15.54 -27.83 -17.73
N GLU A 229 -15.34 -28.48 -16.59
CA GLU A 229 -16.18 -28.28 -15.40
C GLU A 229 -16.03 -26.87 -14.82
N GLU A 230 -14.79 -26.37 -14.66
CA GLU A 230 -14.54 -25.00 -14.16
C GLU A 230 -15.15 -23.94 -15.10
N VAL A 231 -15.08 -24.13 -16.42
CA VAL A 231 -15.73 -23.25 -17.40
C VAL A 231 -17.25 -23.30 -17.29
N LYS A 232 -17.84 -24.50 -17.15
CA LYS A 232 -19.29 -24.64 -16.98
C LYS A 232 -19.78 -23.91 -15.73
N GLU A 233 -19.11 -24.10 -14.60
CA GLU A 233 -19.45 -23.41 -13.35
C GLU A 233 -19.32 -21.88 -13.50
N LYS A 234 -18.22 -21.38 -14.06
CA LYS A 234 -18.05 -19.93 -14.28
C LYS A 234 -19.09 -19.35 -15.23
N VAL A 235 -19.43 -20.05 -16.31
CA VAL A 235 -20.46 -19.61 -17.25
C VAL A 235 -21.83 -19.60 -16.59
N GLU A 236 -22.13 -20.56 -15.71
CA GLU A 236 -23.37 -20.55 -14.91
C GLU A 236 -23.42 -19.41 -13.90
N VAL A 237 -22.32 -19.13 -13.19
CA VAL A 237 -22.23 -18.00 -12.26
C VAL A 237 -22.40 -16.67 -13.01
N ILE A 238 -21.72 -16.47 -14.14
CA ILE A 238 -21.86 -15.27 -14.98
C ILE A 238 -23.31 -15.13 -15.49
N ARG A 239 -23.97 -16.23 -15.86
CA ARG A 239 -25.39 -16.22 -16.27
C ARG A 239 -26.32 -15.84 -15.11
N LYS A 240 -26.05 -16.31 -13.88
CA LYS A 240 -26.79 -15.94 -12.66
C LYS A 240 -26.57 -14.48 -12.32
N GLU A 241 -25.33 -13.99 -12.31
CA GLU A 241 -25.00 -12.58 -12.06
C GLU A 241 -25.62 -11.64 -13.10
N LYS A 242 -25.62 -12.01 -14.40
CA LYS A 242 -26.32 -11.22 -15.43
C LYS A 242 -27.83 -11.17 -15.21
N LYS A 243 -28.44 -12.26 -14.73
CA LYS A 243 -29.87 -12.27 -14.37
C LYS A 243 -30.14 -11.42 -13.12
N GLU A 244 -29.30 -11.52 -12.09
CA GLU A 244 -29.42 -10.73 -10.87
C GLU A 244 -29.19 -9.24 -11.11
N LYS A 245 -28.19 -8.85 -11.91
CA LYS A 245 -27.99 -7.45 -12.30
C LYS A 245 -29.17 -6.88 -13.09
N LYS A 246 -29.80 -7.68 -13.96
CA LYS A 246 -31.05 -7.29 -14.63
C LYS A 246 -32.19 -7.10 -13.63
N ILE A 247 -32.33 -7.97 -12.63
CA ILE A 247 -33.38 -7.87 -11.61
C ILE A 247 -33.14 -6.68 -10.67
N LYS A 248 -31.89 -6.45 -10.24
CA LYS A 248 -31.51 -5.31 -9.39
C LYS A 248 -31.68 -3.97 -10.11
N ALA A 249 -31.34 -3.88 -11.40
CA ALA A 249 -31.61 -2.68 -12.19
C ALA A 249 -33.11 -2.34 -12.26
N ILE A 250 -33.97 -3.36 -12.43
CA ILE A 250 -35.44 -3.19 -12.42
C ILE A 250 -35.95 -2.76 -11.03
N GLN A 251 -35.36 -3.28 -9.94
CA GLN A 251 -35.75 -2.92 -8.57
C GLN A 251 -35.21 -1.54 -8.12
N GLU A 252 -34.02 -1.14 -8.58
CA GLU A 252 -33.43 0.18 -8.32
C GLU A 252 -34.20 1.29 -9.07
N GLU A 253 -34.71 1.01 -10.27
CA GLU A 253 -35.64 1.91 -10.95
C GLU A 253 -36.99 2.03 -10.23
N SER A 254 -37.51 0.96 -9.60
CA SER A 254 -38.77 1.02 -8.86
C SER A 254 -38.65 1.65 -7.46
N ASN A 255 -37.46 1.62 -6.84
CA ASN A 255 -37.23 2.07 -5.45
C ASN A 255 -36.69 3.51 -5.33
N LYS A 256 -36.50 4.26 -6.42
CA LYS A 256 -36.22 5.69 -6.30
C LYS A 256 -37.41 6.39 -5.62
N PRO A 257 -37.23 7.02 -4.43
CA PRO A 257 -38.32 7.69 -3.75
C PRO A 257 -38.85 8.83 -4.63
N LYS A 258 -40.11 8.72 -5.09
CA LYS A 258 -40.79 9.77 -5.85
C LYS A 258 -40.95 10.99 -4.94
N ILE A 259 -40.11 12.00 -5.15
CA ILE A 259 -40.20 13.27 -4.43
C ILE A 259 -41.52 13.94 -4.84
N PRO A 260 -42.40 14.32 -3.90
CA PRO A 260 -43.67 14.96 -4.25
C PRO A 260 -43.39 16.32 -4.90
N LEU A 261 -43.72 16.43 -6.19
CA LEU A 261 -43.56 17.64 -7.00
C LEU A 261 -44.58 18.71 -6.57
N LYS A 262 -44.14 19.97 -6.45
CA LYS A 262 -45.00 21.11 -6.09
C LYS A 262 -45.16 22.07 -7.28
N VAL A 263 -46.24 22.85 -7.25
CA VAL A 263 -46.51 23.88 -8.26
C VAL A 263 -45.38 24.93 -8.22
N GLY A 264 -44.76 25.17 -9.37
CA GLY A 264 -43.62 26.05 -9.56
C GLY A 264 -42.25 25.36 -9.61
N ASP A 265 -42.15 24.06 -9.32
CA ASP A 265 -40.90 23.31 -9.45
C ASP A 265 -40.48 23.17 -10.93
N ARG A 266 -39.16 23.19 -11.19
CA ARG A 266 -38.62 22.90 -12.52
C ARG A 266 -38.41 21.40 -12.65
N VAL A 267 -39.08 20.82 -13.65
CA VAL A 267 -39.13 19.38 -13.89
C VAL A 267 -38.72 19.04 -15.31
N ARG A 268 -38.21 17.84 -15.50
CA ARG A 268 -37.80 17.27 -16.79
C ARG A 268 -38.49 15.93 -16.98
N MET A 269 -38.89 15.62 -18.20
CA MET A 269 -39.40 14.28 -18.50
C MET A 269 -38.27 13.25 -18.50
N ILE A 270 -38.52 12.05 -17.99
CA ILE A 270 -37.51 10.97 -17.90
C ILE A 270 -36.92 10.63 -19.29
N ASP A 271 -37.73 10.71 -20.34
CA ASP A 271 -37.33 10.43 -21.72
C ASP A 271 -36.93 11.69 -22.53
N GLY A 272 -36.87 12.87 -21.90
CA GLY A 272 -36.69 14.15 -22.57
C GLY A 272 -35.58 15.02 -21.97
N LYS A 273 -34.98 15.88 -22.80
CA LYS A 273 -33.96 16.85 -22.33
C LYS A 273 -34.53 18.21 -21.91
N ALA A 274 -35.78 18.49 -22.23
CA ALA A 274 -36.39 19.79 -21.97
C ALA A 274 -36.77 19.95 -20.49
N VAL A 275 -36.47 21.11 -19.92
CA VAL A 275 -36.79 21.48 -18.53
C VAL A 275 -37.89 22.54 -18.56
N GLY A 276 -38.99 22.31 -17.84
CA GLY A 276 -40.12 23.22 -17.76
C GLY A 276 -40.59 23.43 -16.32
N SER A 277 -41.38 24.46 -16.06
CA SER A 277 -41.97 24.73 -14.74
C SER A 277 -43.36 24.13 -14.63
N ILE A 278 -43.72 23.59 -13.47
CA ILE A 278 -45.08 23.11 -13.21
C ILE A 278 -46.00 24.31 -12.94
N ASP A 279 -47.00 24.52 -13.80
CA ASP A 279 -47.98 25.59 -13.64
C ASP A 279 -49.19 25.12 -12.80
N THR A 280 -49.67 23.88 -13.01
CA THR A 280 -50.79 23.30 -12.25
C THR A 280 -50.62 21.79 -12.05
N ILE A 281 -51.09 21.27 -10.92
CA ILE A 281 -51.15 19.83 -10.62
C ILE A 281 -52.60 19.45 -10.36
N GLU A 282 -53.15 18.55 -11.18
CA GLU A 282 -54.51 18.03 -11.03
C GLU A 282 -54.48 16.51 -10.89
N LYS A 283 -54.86 16.01 -9.71
CA LYS A 283 -55.05 14.59 -9.30
C LYS A 283 -53.88 13.64 -9.55
N ASN A 284 -53.37 13.51 -10.78
CA ASN A 284 -52.16 12.76 -11.13
C ASN A 284 -51.44 13.23 -12.42
N LYS A 285 -51.81 14.41 -12.95
CA LYS A 285 -51.16 15.03 -14.13
C LYS A 285 -50.71 16.44 -13.79
N ALA A 286 -49.53 16.82 -14.26
CA ALA A 286 -48.98 18.16 -14.13
C ALA A 286 -48.98 18.85 -15.51
N THR A 287 -49.41 20.11 -15.54
CA THR A 287 -49.23 20.97 -16.72
C THR A 287 -47.86 21.61 -16.61
N VAL A 288 -46.93 21.19 -17.47
CA VAL A 288 -45.55 21.68 -17.49
C VAL A 288 -45.39 22.68 -18.61
N ASN A 289 -44.90 23.86 -18.27
CA ASN A 289 -44.63 24.97 -19.18
C ASN A 289 -43.15 25.00 -19.53
N TYR A 290 -42.84 24.80 -20.81
CA TYR A 290 -41.47 24.81 -21.33
C TYR A 290 -41.09 26.20 -21.91
N GLY A 291 -41.88 27.23 -21.61
CA GLY A 291 -41.72 28.60 -22.10
C GLY A 291 -42.35 28.82 -23.49
N ILE A 292 -42.15 27.89 -24.42
CA ILE A 292 -42.66 28.00 -25.81
C ILE A 292 -44.03 27.32 -25.96
N PHE A 293 -44.32 26.30 -25.15
CA PHE A 293 -45.59 25.58 -25.13
C PHE A 293 -45.83 24.93 -23.76
N THR A 294 -47.09 24.61 -23.48
CA THR A 294 -47.52 23.87 -22.28
C THR A 294 -47.94 22.44 -22.65
N SER A 295 -47.56 21.46 -21.82
CA SER A 295 -47.91 20.05 -22.04
C SER A 295 -48.40 19.38 -20.75
N LYS A 296 -49.42 18.52 -20.87
CA LYS A 296 -49.95 17.75 -19.74
C LYS A 296 -49.23 16.40 -19.65
N VAL A 297 -48.45 16.19 -18.59
CA VAL A 297 -47.63 14.99 -18.39
C VAL A 297 -48.03 14.32 -17.07
N ALA A 298 -47.98 12.99 -17.03
CA ALA A 298 -48.20 12.23 -15.80
C ALA A 298 -47.07 12.53 -14.79
N LEU A 299 -47.42 12.69 -13.52
CA LEU A 299 -46.46 12.97 -12.43
C LEU A 299 -45.35 11.92 -12.34
N ASP A 300 -45.65 10.67 -12.70
CA ASP A 300 -44.72 9.54 -12.67
C ASP A 300 -43.59 9.63 -13.71
N ASN A 301 -43.77 10.43 -14.75
CA ASN A 301 -42.82 10.59 -15.84
C ASN A 301 -41.99 11.88 -15.72
N LEU A 302 -42.08 12.57 -14.58
CA LEU A 302 -41.42 13.84 -14.32
C LEU A 302 -40.36 13.67 -13.22
N GLU A 303 -39.14 14.10 -13.52
CA GLU A 303 -38.02 14.16 -12.60
C GLU A 303 -37.79 15.62 -12.14
N LEU A 304 -37.61 15.81 -10.84
CA LEU A 304 -37.32 17.12 -10.26
C LEU A 304 -35.90 17.57 -10.64
N VAL A 305 -35.77 18.73 -11.28
CA VAL A 305 -34.47 19.31 -11.63
C VAL A 305 -34.08 20.38 -10.61
N GLU A 306 -35.01 21.26 -10.24
CA GLU A 306 -34.74 22.36 -9.32
C GLU A 306 -36.03 22.72 -8.55
N ARG A 307 -35.95 22.83 -7.21
CA ARG A 307 -37.08 23.32 -6.41
C ARG A 307 -37.20 24.83 -6.54
N LYS A 308 -38.43 25.31 -6.59
CA LYS A 308 -38.71 26.74 -6.44
C LYS A 308 -38.21 27.21 -5.06
N LYS A 309 -37.30 28.19 -5.04
CA LYS A 309 -36.95 28.92 -3.82
C LYS A 309 -38.13 29.76 -3.34
#